data_AF-A0A6L9SI17-F1
#
_entry.id   AF-A0A6L9SI17-F1
#
_cell.length_a   1.000
_cell.length_b   1.000
_cell.length_c   1.000
_cell.angle_alpha   90.00
_cell.angle_beta   90.00
_cell.angle_gamma   90.00
#
_symmetry.space_group_name_H-M   'P 1'
#
loop_
_entity.id
_entity.type
_entity.pdbx_description
1 polymer ?
#
loop_
_entity_poly.entity_id
_entity_poly.type
_entity_poly.pdbx_seq_one_letter_code
_entity_poly.pdbx_strand_id
1 'polypeptide(L)'
;MLALGVTFSTPAFFAAIFATAAPAERGAASGTASIFLDLGLGGGPILLGMVAAAMGISWAFGVAAAVALAGCAWTMSLRRATTGGATGAC
;
A
#
# COMPACT_ATOMS: atom_id res chain seq x y z
N MET A 1 -13.19 -12.48 -1.05
CA MET A 1 -12.96 -11.18 -0.37
C MET A 1 -11.76 -10.41 -0.90
N LEU A 2 -10.65 -11.08 -1.29
CA LEU A 2 -9.47 -10.40 -1.87
C LEU A 2 -9.81 -9.48 -3.05
N ALA A 3 -10.56 -9.96 -4.05
CA ALA A 3 -10.92 -9.16 -5.22
C ALA A 3 -11.67 -7.87 -4.86
N LEU A 4 -12.66 -7.96 -3.96
CA LEU A 4 -13.40 -6.79 -3.48
C LEU A 4 -12.46 -5.80 -2.75
N GLY A 5 -11.58 -6.30 -1.89
CA GLY A 5 -10.59 -5.47 -1.21
C GLY A 5 -9.66 -4.74 -2.17
N VAL A 6 -9.16 -5.43 -3.21
CA VAL A 6 -8.31 -4.83 -4.24
C VAL A 6 -9.06 -3.76 -5.03
N THR A 7 -10.30 -4.04 -5.44
CA THR A 7 -11.14 -3.09 -6.19
C THR A 7 -11.38 -1.80 -5.41
N PHE A 8 -11.56 -1.86 -4.09
CA PHE A 8 -11.72 -0.65 -3.27
C PHE A 8 -10.40 0.03 -2.90
N SER A 9 -9.31 -0.72 -2.75
CA SER A 9 -8.02 -0.19 -2.32
C SER A 9 -7.42 0.78 -3.34
N THR A 10 -7.48 0.45 -4.63
CA THR A 10 -6.90 1.30 -5.69
C THR A 10 -7.52 2.71 -5.75
N PRO A 11 -8.85 2.87 -5.92
CA PRO A 11 -9.46 4.20 -5.94
C PRO A 11 -9.31 4.93 -4.60
N ALA A 12 -9.36 4.23 -3.45
CA ALA A 12 -9.14 4.84 -2.14
C ALA A 12 -7.72 5.39 -1.98
N PHE A 13 -6.71 4.67 -2.46
CA PHE A 13 -5.32 5.07 -2.37
C PHE A 13 -5.01 6.29 -3.25
N PHE A 14 -5.47 6.30 -4.50
CA PHE A 14 -5.32 7.48 -5.37
C PHE A 14 -6.11 8.69 -4.86
N ALA A 15 -7.31 8.49 -4.32
CA ALA A 15 -8.07 9.57 -3.68
C ALA A 15 -7.30 10.20 -2.51
N ALA A 16 -6.64 9.38 -1.67
CA ALA A 16 -5.82 9.87 -0.58
C ALA A 16 -4.61 10.69 -1.10
N ILE A 17 -3.92 10.21 -2.13
CA ILE A 17 -2.80 10.93 -2.76
C ILE A 17 -3.24 12.31 -3.27
N PHE A 18 -4.37 12.37 -3.98
CA PHE A 18 -4.90 13.63 -4.53
C PHE A 18 -5.42 14.58 -3.45
N ALA A 19 -5.90 14.05 -2.31
CA ALA A 19 -6.31 14.86 -1.17
C ALA A 19 -5.10 15.49 -0.45
N THR A 20 -3.93 14.84 -0.48
CA THR A 20 -2.72 15.33 0.19
C THR A 20 -1.82 16.20 -0.70
N ALA A 21 -1.90 16.06 -2.03
CA ALA A 21 -1.05 16.79 -2.97
C ALA A 21 -1.69 18.11 -3.45
N ALA A 22 -0.88 19.17 -3.57
CA ALA A 22 -1.30 20.42 -4.19
C ALA A 22 -1.75 20.19 -5.65
N PRO A 23 -2.73 20.96 -6.18
CA PRO A 23 -3.29 20.70 -7.51
C PRO A 23 -2.26 20.57 -8.64
N ALA A 24 -1.17 21.34 -8.57
CA ALA A 24 -0.09 21.32 -9.54
C ALA A 24 0.80 20.06 -9.48
N GLU A 25 0.84 19.37 -8.33
CA GLU A 25 1.76 18.25 -8.08
C GLU A 25 1.07 16.88 -8.13
N ARG A 26 -0.27 16.86 -8.25
CA ARG A 26 -1.08 15.63 -8.28
C ARG A 26 -0.60 14.62 -9.32
N GLY A 27 -0.19 15.09 -10.50
CA GLY A 27 0.35 14.24 -11.56
C GLY A 27 1.68 13.58 -11.19
N ALA A 28 2.59 14.32 -10.55
CA ALA A 28 3.86 13.79 -10.06
C ALA A 28 3.66 12.82 -8.88
N ALA A 29 2.73 13.15 -7.97
CA ALA A 29 2.39 12.31 -6.83
C ALA A 29 1.74 10.98 -7.25
N SER A 30 0.76 11.02 -8.17
CA SER A 30 0.13 9.80 -8.69
C SER A 30 1.10 8.99 -9.56
N GLY A 31 1.95 9.65 -10.34
CA GLY A 31 2.96 8.98 -11.17
C GLY A 31 3.97 8.20 -10.32
N THR A 32 4.47 8.83 -9.25
CA THR A 32 5.37 8.16 -8.29
C THR A 32 4.69 6.94 -7.67
N ALA A 33 3.44 7.08 -7.22
CA ALA A 33 2.68 5.97 -6.67
C ALA A 33 2.49 4.81 -7.68
N SER A 34 2.23 5.13 -8.95
CA SER A 34 2.04 4.12 -9.99
C SER A 34 3.33 3.33 -10.27
N ILE A 35 4.50 3.99 -10.25
CA ILE A 35 5.79 3.31 -10.40
C ILE A 35 5.98 2.26 -9.30
N PHE A 36 5.65 2.59 -8.05
CA PHE A 36 5.73 1.62 -6.96
C PHE A 36 4.72 0.46 -7.11
N LEU A 37 3.52 0.73 -7.62
CA LEU A 37 2.54 -0.32 -7.90
C LEU A 37 3.06 -1.29 -8.98
N ASP A 38 3.64 -0.76 -10.06
CA ASP A 38 4.20 -1.58 -11.13
C ASP A 38 5.39 -2.42 -10.65
N LEU A 39 6.25 -1.85 -9.81
CA LEU A 39 7.35 -2.59 -9.16
C LEU A 39 6.82 -3.70 -8.24
N GLY A 40 5.73 -3.45 -7.50
CA GLY A 40 5.08 -4.46 -6.67
C GLY A 40 4.42 -5.58 -7.49
N LEU A 41 3.75 -5.22 -8.59
CA LEU A 41 3.10 -6.16 -9.51
C LEU A 41 4.12 -7.02 -10.27
N GLY A 42 5.23 -6.42 -10.72
CA GLY A 42 6.30 -7.14 -11.41
C GLY A 42 7.20 -7.94 -10.47
N GLY A 43 7.65 -7.31 -9.38
CA GLY A 43 8.59 -7.90 -8.43
C GLY A 43 7.95 -8.87 -7.44
N GLY A 44 6.69 -8.65 -7.05
CA GLY A 44 5.98 -9.45 -6.04
C GLY A 44 5.93 -10.94 -6.37
N PRO A 45 5.45 -11.35 -7.56
CA PRO A 45 5.42 -12.76 -7.95
C PRO A 45 6.81 -13.42 -8.02
N ILE A 46 7.84 -12.66 -8.40
CA ILE A 46 9.22 -13.16 -8.47
C ILE A 46 9.73 -13.47 -7.06
N LEU A 47 9.59 -12.52 -6.14
CA LEU A 47 10.01 -12.69 -4.74
C LEU A 47 9.23 -13.82 -4.06
N LEU A 48 7.90 -13.85 -4.22
CA LEU A 48 7.06 -14.91 -3.65
C LEU A 48 7.33 -16.27 -4.29
N GLY A 49 7.67 -16.31 -5.58
CA GLY A 49 8.09 -17.51 -6.29
C GLY A 49 9.38 -18.10 -5.71
N MET A 50 10.36 -17.26 -5.36
CA MET A 50 11.58 -17.71 -4.67
C MET A 50 11.27 -18.28 -3.27
N VAL A 51 10.36 -17.66 -2.53
CA VAL A 51 9.89 -18.17 -1.22
C VAL A 51 9.19 -19.52 -1.38
N ALA A 52 8.32 -19.64 -2.39
CA ALA A 52 7.63 -20.88 -2.70
C ALA A 52 8.60 -22.00 -3.10
N ALA A 53 9.66 -21.68 -3.85
CA ALA A 53 10.67 -22.65 -4.25
C ALA A 53 11.50 -23.16 -3.05
N ALA A 54 11.77 -22.30 -2.06
CA ALA A 54 12.58 -22.67 -0.90
C ALA A 54 11.80 -23.38 0.21
N MET A 55 10.57 -22.94 0.50
CA MET A 55 9.81 -23.37 1.69
C MET A 55 8.39 -23.89 1.37
N GLY A 56 8.00 -23.91 0.09
CA GLY A 56 6.69 -24.35 -0.36
C GLY A 56 5.64 -23.25 -0.43
N ILE A 57 4.51 -23.56 -1.08
CA ILE A 57 3.46 -22.58 -1.43
C ILE A 57 2.79 -21.94 -0.21
N SER A 58 2.61 -22.69 0.88
CA SER A 58 1.94 -22.20 2.09
C SER A 58 2.72 -21.05 2.75
N TRP A 59 4.06 -21.12 2.72
CA TRP A 59 4.92 -20.05 3.23
C TRP A 59 4.86 -18.80 2.35
N ALA A 60 4.77 -18.95 1.03
CA ALA A 60 4.60 -17.80 0.13
C ALA A 60 3.31 -17.02 0.42
N PHE A 61 2.19 -17.71 0.67
CA PHE A 61 0.94 -17.05 1.09
C PHE A 61 1.07 -16.40 2.47
N GLY A 62 1.77 -17.04 3.41
CA GLY A 62 2.04 -16.46 4.73
C GLY A 62 2.85 -15.16 4.64
N VAL A 63 3.91 -15.14 3.82
CA VAL A 63 4.73 -13.94 3.59
C VAL A 63 3.91 -12.83 2.92
N ALA A 64 3.11 -13.16 1.90
CA ALA A 64 2.24 -12.19 1.25
C ALA A 64 1.24 -11.56 2.24
N ALA A 65 0.65 -12.38 3.13
CA ALA A 65 -0.26 -11.89 4.16
C ALA A 65 0.46 -10.99 5.18
N ALA A 66 1.66 -11.36 5.63
CA ALA A 66 2.46 -10.55 6.55
C ALA A 66 2.81 -9.18 5.96
N VAL A 67 3.21 -9.12 4.69
CA VAL A 67 3.50 -7.87 3.99
C VAL A 67 2.26 -6.98 3.88
N ALA A 68 1.11 -7.56 3.53
CA ALA A 68 -0.15 -6.82 3.45
C ALA A 68 -0.57 -6.25 4.83
N LEU A 69 -0.44 -7.04 5.90
CA LEU A 69 -0.73 -6.58 7.26
C LEU A 69 0.23 -5.49 7.73
N ALA A 70 1.52 -5.60 7.41
CA ALA A 70 2.51 -4.57 7.73
C ALA A 70 2.18 -3.24 7.02
N GLY A 71 1.83 -3.27 5.73
CA GLY A 71 1.39 -2.10 4.99
C GLY A 71 0.11 -1.46 5.55
N CYS A 72 -0.85 -2.30 5.97
CA CYS A 72 -2.06 -1.84 6.64
C CYS A 72 -1.74 -1.14 7.97
N ALA A 73 -0.94 -1.78 8.83
CA ALA A 73 -0.55 -1.23 10.13
C ALA A 73 0.22 0.10 9.98
N TRP A 74 1.11 0.19 8.99
CA TRP A 74 1.84 1.42 8.66
C TRP A 74 0.91 2.53 8.18
N THR A 75 -0.05 2.21 7.32
CA THR A 75 -1.03 3.20 6.86
C THR A 75 -1.90 3.69 8.02
N MET A 76 -2.29 2.79 8.94
CA MET A 76 -3.06 3.17 10.13
C MET A 76 -2.25 4.06 11.10
N SER A 77 -0.96 3.78 11.29
CA SER A 77 -0.10 4.62 12.15
C SER A 77 0.08 6.03 11.59
N LEU A 78 0.27 6.15 10.27
CA LEU A 78 0.35 7.44 9.58
C LEU A 78 -0.95 8.27 9.73
N ARG A 79 -2.12 7.63 9.56
CA ARG A 79 -3.42 8.31 9.76
C ARG A 79 -3.57 8.83 11.20
N ARG A 80 -3.07 8.08 12.18
CA ARG A 80 -3.15 8.44 13.61
C ARG A 80 -2.24 9.62 13.94
N ALA A 81 -1.06 9.70 13.32
CA ALA A 81 -0.15 10.84 13.46
C ALA A 81 -0.79 12.15 12.97
N THR A 82 -1.60 12.10 11.90
CA THR A 82 -2.30 13.28 11.37
C THR A 82 -3.45 13.74 12.26
N THR A 83 -4.11 12.84 13.00
CA THR A 83 -5.23 13.19 13.91
C THR A 83 -4.75 13.74 15.25
N GLY A 84 -3.56 13.36 15.71
CA GLY A 84 -3.00 13.83 16.99
C GLY A 84 -2.44 15.27 16.97
N GLY A 85 -2.26 15.88 15.80
CA GLY A 85 -1.78 17.26 15.67
C GLY A 85 -2.86 18.35 15.79
N ALA A 86 -4.14 17.99 15.73
CA ALA A 86 -5.25 18.94 15.71
C ALA A 86 -5.78 19.36 17.09
N THR A 87 -5.26 18.79 18.20
CA THR A 87 -5.73 19.07 19.57
C THR A 87 -4.83 20.05 20.35
N GLY A 88 -3.76 20.59 19.74
CA GLY A 88 -2.80 21.49 20.40
C GLY A 88 -2.90 22.97 20.00
N ALA A 89 -3.93 23.37 19.25
CA ALA A 89 -4.13 24.75 18.79
C ALA A 89 -5.55 25.25 19.14
N CYS A 90 -5.83 25.35 20.45
CA CYS A 90 -6.86 26.21 21.02
C CYS A 90 -6.27 26.90 22.24
#